data_AF-A0A5W0H2T6-F1
#
_entry.id   AF-A0A5W0H2T6-F1
#
_cell.length_a   1.000
_cell.length_b   1.000
_cell.length_c   1.000
_cell.angle_alpha   90.00
_cell.angle_beta   90.00
_cell.angle_gamma   90.00
#
_symmetry.space_group_name_H-M   'P 1'
#
loop_
_entity.id
_entity.type
_entity.pdbx_description
1 polymer ?
#
loop_
_entity_poly.entity_id
_entity_poly.type
_entity_poly.pdbx_seq_one_letter_code
_entity_poly.pdbx_strand_id
1 'polypeptide(L)'
;SERWSDFEHDQNIIFDKGKVVVRHPNEKTFSDTGFGGCYVLEIKGNNTFNYPKNYFFDELLRAKNIDKKMFPTYFTRFSNKGISRYVQHFSPFDTSGITDAFNIPDFSSTLRFHFSKIGYTLKETPKTFILGQVINLLKGLNNCKLLCDRKIYNFINKITPHNRTESIIKSHLPELLNSPHKDTIASYLGKLNDIGDVVIPSKILTIENILPEISDNEIKNKESKKEDAILKVQQLYNNKILLRGKNFTCEHCTASLWFALEDFSRINYCNECGNSINIPITTSNKSTGDHFKINHLVSRAVDQGQLATLLLIHYLYSQSTSIPYIANYEIYDDSKLLSDIDVCVKLGNKLGLCECKSKQSFSEKQIDELVFIANKINCDFILLSCLLSKNDDGISRNIDYIKKKNINIPVFIITDEELFSPTPKRLYSYFEVNHRTNKFHSGPILI
;
A
#
# COMPACT_ATOMS: atom_id res chain seq x y z
N SER A 1 32.81 19.33 -36.47
CA SER A 1 31.50 18.64 -36.55
C SER A 1 31.63 17.37 -35.74
N GLU A 2 30.92 17.31 -34.62
CA GLU A 2 31.06 16.25 -33.61
C GLU A 2 30.52 14.92 -34.16
N ARG A 3 31.39 13.90 -34.19
CA ARG A 3 31.05 12.51 -34.50
C ARG A 3 30.59 11.84 -33.21
N TRP A 4 29.35 12.12 -32.79
CA TRP A 4 28.64 11.19 -31.92
C TRP A 4 28.00 10.16 -32.85
N SER A 5 28.65 9.03 -33.06
CA SER A 5 28.02 7.87 -33.68
C SER A 5 27.26 7.13 -32.59
N ASP A 6 25.93 7.23 -32.61
CA ASP A 6 25.07 6.40 -31.76
C ASP A 6 25.27 4.93 -32.16
N PHE A 7 25.85 4.13 -31.26
CA PHE A 7 25.98 2.69 -31.43
C PHE A 7 24.83 2.01 -30.69
N GLU A 8 23.82 1.56 -31.42
CA GLU A 8 22.73 0.76 -30.85
C GLU A 8 23.09 -0.73 -30.96
N HIS A 9 23.14 -1.41 -29.82
CA HIS A 9 23.29 -2.87 -29.74
C HIS A 9 22.26 -3.45 -28.77
N ASP A 10 21.63 -4.55 -29.17
CA ASP A 10 20.78 -5.32 -28.26
C ASP A 10 21.65 -6.07 -27.24
N GLN A 11 21.38 -5.83 -25.95
CA GLN A 11 22.13 -6.42 -24.85
C GLN A 11 21.23 -7.20 -23.90
N ASN A 12 21.75 -8.31 -23.37
CA ASN A 12 21.06 -9.06 -22.33
C ASN A 12 21.15 -8.30 -20.99
N ILE A 13 19.99 -7.99 -20.42
CA ILE A 13 19.86 -7.35 -19.11
C ILE A 13 19.41 -8.41 -18.11
N ILE A 14 20.22 -8.63 -17.07
CA ILE A 14 19.90 -9.56 -15.99
C ILE A 14 19.35 -8.77 -14.80
N PHE A 15 18.18 -9.19 -14.31
CA PHE A 15 17.58 -8.65 -13.10
C PHE A 15 17.77 -9.65 -11.95
N ASP A 16 18.44 -9.23 -10.89
CA ASP A 16 18.62 -10.03 -9.68
C ASP A 16 18.32 -9.18 -8.44
N LYS A 17 17.18 -9.44 -7.79
CA LYS A 17 16.79 -8.83 -6.49
C LYS A 17 16.96 -7.30 -6.42
N GLY A 18 16.50 -6.57 -7.44
CA GLY A 18 16.59 -5.10 -7.50
C GLY A 18 17.93 -4.58 -8.02
N LYS A 19 18.84 -5.47 -8.43
CA LYS A 19 20.07 -5.16 -9.14
C LYS A 19 19.89 -5.44 -10.62
N VAL A 20 20.35 -4.50 -11.43
CA VAL A 20 20.50 -4.65 -12.89
C VAL A 20 21.94 -4.96 -13.16
N VAL A 21 22.17 -6.00 -13.96
CA VAL A 21 23.47 -6.32 -14.53
C VAL A 21 23.36 -6.24 -16.03
N VAL A 22 24.14 -5.36 -16.63
CA VAL A 22 24.30 -5.26 -18.08
C VAL A 22 25.67 -5.78 -18.45
N ARG A 23 25.71 -6.72 -19.39
CA ARG A 23 26.95 -7.27 -19.95
C ARG A 23 27.07 -6.81 -21.38
N HIS A 24 28.14 -6.08 -21.68
CA HIS A 24 28.49 -5.69 -23.04
C HIS A 24 29.44 -6.73 -23.65
N PRO A 25 29.29 -7.10 -24.94
CA PRO A 25 30.23 -7.96 -25.65
C PRO A 25 31.64 -7.38 -25.67
N ASN A 26 32.61 -8.28 -25.85
CA ASN A 26 34.05 -8.00 -25.76
C ASN A 26 34.56 -7.03 -26.84
N GLU A 27 33.83 -6.84 -27.93
CA GLU A 27 34.17 -5.88 -28.97
C GLU A 27 33.98 -4.46 -28.44
N LYS A 28 35.06 -3.84 -27.94
CA LYS A 28 35.06 -2.51 -27.31
C LYS A 28 35.28 -1.35 -28.32
N THR A 29 35.02 -1.58 -29.60
CA THR A 29 35.41 -0.69 -30.73
C THR A 29 34.37 0.39 -31.03
N PHE A 30 33.85 1.06 -30.00
CA PHE A 30 32.85 2.15 -30.15
C PHE A 30 33.46 3.54 -30.27
N SER A 31 34.80 3.69 -30.16
CA SER A 31 35.46 4.95 -30.50
C SER A 31 36.76 4.73 -31.26
N ASP A 32 36.82 5.37 -32.42
CA ASP A 32 38.04 5.72 -33.17
C ASP A 32 38.82 6.86 -32.47
N THR A 33 38.27 7.41 -31.38
CA THR A 33 38.88 8.41 -30.51
C THR A 33 39.15 7.87 -29.11
N GLY A 34 40.38 7.43 -28.88
CA GLY A 34 41.03 7.50 -27.57
C GLY A 34 40.78 6.38 -26.55
N PHE A 35 41.88 5.90 -25.99
CA PHE A 35 41.97 5.06 -24.79
C PHE A 35 41.27 5.74 -23.59
N GLY A 36 40.27 5.08 -23.00
CA GLY A 36 39.54 5.58 -21.82
C GLY A 36 38.06 5.88 -22.05
N GLY A 37 37.37 5.08 -22.87
CA GLY A 37 35.97 5.29 -23.22
C GLY A 37 35.04 5.29 -22.00
N CYS A 38 34.17 6.28 -21.95
CA CYS A 38 32.94 6.24 -21.16
C CYS A 38 31.76 5.99 -22.10
N TYR A 39 30.70 5.36 -21.59
CA TYR A 39 29.47 5.21 -22.36
C TYR A 39 28.26 5.52 -21.49
N VAL A 40 27.16 5.86 -22.15
CA VAL A 40 25.86 6.02 -21.50
C VAL A 40 25.07 4.75 -21.76
N LEU A 41 24.71 4.07 -20.69
CA LEU A 41 23.79 2.95 -20.75
C LEU A 41 22.36 3.50 -20.73
N GLU A 42 21.62 3.31 -21.82
CA GLU A 42 20.20 3.63 -21.89
C GLU A 42 19.36 2.34 -21.91
N ILE A 43 18.52 2.16 -20.89
CA ILE A 43 17.60 1.02 -20.80
C ILE A 43 16.18 1.54 -20.96
N LYS A 44 15.52 1.10 -22.05
CA LYS A 44 14.13 1.47 -22.39
C LYS A 44 13.16 0.30 -22.21
N GLY A 45 11.87 0.62 -22.14
CA GLY A 45 10.79 -0.35 -22.33
C GLY A 45 10.45 -1.27 -21.13
N ASN A 46 11.22 -1.24 -20.04
CA ASN A 46 10.86 -1.96 -18.82
C ASN A 46 10.13 -1.04 -17.82
N ASN A 47 8.93 -1.45 -17.42
CA ASN A 47 8.05 -0.69 -16.52
C ASN A 47 8.66 -0.39 -15.14
N THR A 48 9.60 -1.22 -14.69
CA THR A 48 10.37 -0.99 -13.45
C THR A 48 11.18 0.30 -13.52
N PHE A 49 11.55 0.75 -14.72
CA PHE A 49 12.33 1.98 -14.93
C PHE A 49 11.49 3.23 -15.20
N ASN A 50 10.18 3.07 -15.29
CA ASN A 50 9.29 4.20 -15.40
C ASN A 50 9.11 4.76 -14.00
N TYR A 51 9.58 5.98 -13.76
CA TYR A 51 9.45 6.69 -12.49
C TYR A 51 8.74 8.03 -12.71
N PRO A 52 8.23 8.69 -11.65
CA PRO A 52 7.55 9.98 -11.78
C PRO A 52 8.38 11.03 -12.52
N LYS A 53 7.67 12.00 -13.12
CA LYS A 53 8.18 12.89 -14.17
C LYS A 53 9.27 13.85 -13.64
N ASN A 54 10.29 14.04 -14.48
CA ASN A 54 11.08 15.28 -14.62
C ASN A 54 12.06 15.68 -13.51
N TYR A 55 12.77 14.74 -12.88
CA TYR A 55 14.00 15.09 -12.16
C TYR A 55 15.18 14.25 -12.62
N PHE A 56 16.35 14.88 -12.71
CA PHE A 56 17.61 14.17 -12.79
C PHE A 56 17.83 13.52 -11.42
N PHE A 57 17.53 12.22 -11.27
CA PHE A 57 17.83 11.46 -10.05
C PHE A 57 19.28 10.97 -10.09
N ASP A 58 20.20 11.85 -10.47
CA ASP A 58 21.61 11.52 -10.64
C ASP A 58 22.21 10.95 -9.36
N GLU A 59 21.85 11.51 -8.20
CA GLU A 59 22.30 11.04 -6.87
C GLU A 59 21.87 9.60 -6.55
N LEU A 60 20.70 9.14 -7.04
CA LEU A 60 20.21 7.77 -6.76
C LEU A 60 20.90 6.70 -7.61
N LEU A 61 21.40 7.08 -8.79
CA LEU A 61 21.99 6.16 -9.76
C LEU A 61 23.48 6.42 -10.02
N ARG A 62 24.09 7.38 -9.33
CA ARG A 62 25.49 7.78 -9.59
C ARG A 62 26.43 6.60 -9.34
N ALA A 63 27.35 6.37 -10.27
CA ALA A 63 28.55 5.61 -9.94
C ALA A 63 29.36 6.38 -8.88
N LYS A 64 29.97 5.68 -7.91
CA LYS A 64 30.71 6.31 -6.80
C LYS A 64 31.88 7.20 -7.26
N ASN A 65 32.40 7.01 -8.48
CA ASN A 65 33.68 7.56 -8.93
C ASN A 65 33.62 8.52 -10.13
N ILE A 66 32.50 9.22 -10.37
CA ILE A 66 32.39 10.14 -11.53
C ILE A 66 33.48 11.23 -11.50
N ASP A 67 34.14 11.44 -12.65
CA ASP A 67 34.96 12.62 -12.88
C ASP A 67 34.07 13.86 -12.99
N LYS A 68 33.89 14.55 -11.86
CA LYS A 68 33.12 15.79 -11.76
C LYS A 68 33.68 16.92 -12.63
N LYS A 69 34.95 16.86 -13.05
CA LYS A 69 35.55 17.86 -13.94
C LYS A 69 35.16 17.61 -15.39
N MET A 70 35.05 16.36 -15.81
CA MET A 70 34.68 15.98 -17.18
C MET A 70 33.18 16.14 -17.44
N PHE A 71 32.32 15.80 -16.46
CA PHE A 71 30.86 15.91 -16.57
C PHE A 71 30.24 16.54 -15.31
N PRO A 72 30.25 17.88 -15.17
CA PRO A 72 29.86 18.55 -13.94
C PRO A 72 28.38 18.39 -13.56
N THR A 73 27.47 18.14 -14.51
CA THR A 73 26.00 18.20 -14.24
C THR A 73 25.10 17.28 -15.07
N TYR A 74 25.61 16.41 -15.94
CA TYR A 74 24.75 15.73 -16.92
C TYR A 74 25.11 14.25 -17.06
N PHE A 75 24.13 13.44 -17.50
CA PHE A 75 24.24 12.01 -17.88
C PHE A 75 23.77 10.94 -16.89
N THR A 76 22.86 11.25 -15.96
CA THR A 76 21.98 10.21 -15.39
C THR A 76 20.54 10.71 -15.32
N ARG A 77 19.65 10.08 -16.08
CA ARG A 77 18.27 10.51 -16.28
C ARG A 77 17.33 9.35 -16.03
N PHE A 78 16.30 9.58 -15.22
CA PHE A 78 15.05 8.82 -15.35
C PHE A 78 14.11 9.59 -16.25
N SER A 79 13.44 8.87 -17.13
CA SER A 79 12.38 9.42 -17.96
C SER A 79 11.22 8.44 -18.01
N ASN A 80 10.12 8.90 -18.59
CA ASN A 80 9.02 8.02 -18.99
C ASN A 80 9.41 6.97 -20.05
N LYS A 81 10.63 7.06 -20.59
CA LYS A 81 11.18 6.10 -21.56
C LYS A 81 12.13 5.08 -20.91
N GLY A 82 12.54 5.28 -19.65
CA GLY A 82 13.44 4.40 -18.92
C GLY A 82 14.60 5.14 -18.22
N ILE A 83 15.74 4.45 -18.06
CA ILE A 83 16.93 4.96 -17.38
C ILE A 83 18.04 5.24 -18.39
N SER A 84 18.71 6.37 -18.25
CA SER A 84 20.03 6.62 -18.84
C SER A 84 21.03 6.80 -17.71
N ARG A 85 22.15 6.09 -17.73
CA ARG A 85 23.18 6.15 -16.68
C ARG A 85 24.57 6.17 -17.29
N TYR A 86 25.43 7.01 -16.73
CA TYR A 86 26.85 7.04 -17.06
C TYR A 86 27.57 5.82 -16.48
N VAL A 87 28.29 5.09 -17.33
CA VAL A 87 29.17 3.99 -16.92
C VAL A 87 30.62 4.38 -17.23
N GLN A 88 31.47 4.22 -16.21
CA GLN A 88 32.83 4.72 -16.23
C GLN A 88 33.87 3.65 -16.59
N HIS A 89 34.89 4.09 -17.34
CA HIS A 89 36.25 3.51 -17.47
C HIS A 89 36.29 1.99 -17.57
N PHE A 90 36.18 1.49 -18.80
CA PHE A 90 36.70 0.18 -19.14
C PHE A 90 38.12 0.32 -19.67
N SER A 91 38.97 -0.69 -19.39
CA SER A 91 40.24 -0.82 -20.11
C SER A 91 39.94 -1.41 -21.50
N PRO A 92 40.33 -0.75 -22.60
CA PRO A 92 40.20 -1.32 -23.94
C PRO A 92 41.15 -2.51 -24.16
N PHE A 93 42.16 -2.69 -23.30
CA PHE A 93 43.07 -3.84 -23.33
C PHE A 93 42.55 -5.05 -22.56
N ASP A 94 41.51 -4.87 -21.75
CA ASP A 94 40.91 -5.97 -21.03
C ASP A 94 40.09 -6.82 -22.00
N THR A 95 40.37 -8.13 -22.05
CA THR A 95 39.68 -9.08 -22.93
C THR A 95 38.34 -9.53 -22.37
N SER A 96 38.05 -9.21 -21.10
CA SER A 96 36.76 -9.47 -20.49
C SER A 96 35.71 -8.44 -20.93
N GLY A 97 34.48 -8.93 -21.09
CA GLY A 97 33.32 -8.10 -21.43
C GLY A 97 33.02 -7.10 -20.32
N ILE A 98 32.47 -5.94 -20.69
CA ILE A 98 32.14 -4.91 -19.71
C ILE A 98 30.90 -5.36 -18.95
N THR A 99 31.02 -5.54 -17.64
CA THR A 99 29.87 -5.82 -16.78
C THR A 99 29.63 -4.63 -15.87
N ASP A 100 28.49 -3.96 -16.05
CA ASP A 100 28.04 -2.92 -15.16
C ASP A 100 26.86 -3.40 -14.32
N ALA A 101 26.87 -3.01 -13.04
CA ALA A 101 25.95 -3.51 -12.05
C ALA A 101 25.47 -2.37 -11.15
N PHE A 102 24.15 -2.16 -11.06
CA PHE A 102 23.59 -1.11 -10.23
C PHE A 102 22.24 -1.45 -9.64
N ASN A 103 21.91 -0.78 -8.54
CA ASN A 103 20.63 -0.92 -7.88
C ASN A 103 19.61 -0.02 -8.56
N ILE A 104 18.42 -0.57 -8.81
CA ILE A 104 17.27 0.22 -9.20
C ILE A 104 16.67 0.80 -7.92
N PRO A 105 16.52 2.13 -7.79
CA PRO A 105 15.86 2.69 -6.62
C PRO A 105 14.41 2.18 -6.57
N ASP A 106 13.92 1.82 -5.39
CA ASP A 106 12.51 1.51 -5.25
C ASP A 106 11.65 2.78 -5.36
N PHE A 107 10.33 2.59 -5.49
CA PHE A 107 9.41 3.71 -5.64
C PHE A 107 9.41 4.67 -4.44
N SER A 108 9.62 4.16 -3.22
CA SER A 108 9.74 5.00 -2.02
C SER A 108 10.96 5.93 -2.09
N SER A 109 12.12 5.38 -2.45
CA SER A 109 13.36 6.12 -2.61
C SER A 109 13.24 7.20 -3.67
N THR A 110 12.62 6.87 -4.81
CA THR A 110 12.35 7.85 -5.87
C THR A 110 11.42 8.96 -5.39
N LEU A 111 10.33 8.64 -4.69
CA LEU A 111 9.41 9.65 -4.19
C LEU A 111 10.07 10.55 -3.14
N ARG A 112 10.83 10.00 -2.20
CA ARG A 112 11.57 10.79 -1.20
C ARG A 112 12.51 11.79 -1.87
N PHE A 113 13.25 11.34 -2.90
CA PHE A 113 14.10 12.23 -3.67
C PHE A 113 13.29 13.31 -4.40
N HIS A 114 12.19 12.95 -5.05
CA HIS A 114 11.30 13.88 -5.75
C HIS A 114 10.81 14.99 -4.81
N PHE A 115 10.31 14.62 -3.63
CA PHE A 115 9.88 15.57 -2.60
C PHE A 115 11.04 16.46 -2.12
N SER A 116 12.24 15.90 -1.91
CA SER A 116 13.41 16.69 -1.50
C SER A 116 13.81 17.75 -2.53
N LYS A 117 13.68 17.46 -3.82
CA LYS A 117 14.02 18.42 -4.89
C LYS A 117 13.04 19.59 -4.99
N ILE A 118 11.83 19.43 -4.47
CA ILE A 118 10.84 20.52 -4.37
C ILE A 118 10.78 21.13 -2.96
N GLY A 119 11.74 20.82 -2.09
CA GLY A 119 11.88 21.41 -0.76
C GLY A 119 11.12 20.71 0.37
N TYR A 120 10.60 19.50 0.15
CA TYR A 120 9.83 18.77 1.16
C TYR A 120 10.51 17.48 1.61
N THR A 121 10.23 17.07 2.85
CA THR A 121 10.70 15.80 3.40
C THR A 121 9.53 14.87 3.65
N LEU A 122 9.66 13.63 3.18
CA LEU A 122 8.71 12.55 3.43
C LEU A 122 9.16 11.70 4.64
N LYS A 123 8.24 11.43 5.57
CA LYS A 123 8.49 10.55 6.73
C LYS A 123 7.41 9.48 6.86
N GLU A 124 7.83 8.30 7.26
CA GLU A 124 6.89 7.20 7.57
C GLU A 124 6.24 7.45 8.93
N THR A 125 5.02 6.96 9.08
CA THR A 125 4.27 7.00 10.34
C THR A 125 4.14 5.59 10.92
N PRO A 126 3.75 5.44 12.20
CA PRO A 126 3.39 4.14 12.77
C PRO A 126 2.36 3.37 11.93
N LYS A 127 1.42 4.08 11.28
CA LYS A 127 0.40 3.51 10.38
C LYS A 127 1.02 2.81 9.17
N THR A 128 2.12 3.32 8.62
CA THR A 128 2.87 2.68 7.53
C THR A 128 3.29 1.26 7.93
N PHE A 129 3.86 1.10 9.13
CA PHE A 129 4.33 -0.19 9.62
C PHE A 129 3.15 -1.14 9.91
N ILE A 130 2.07 -0.64 10.51
CA ILE A 130 0.89 -1.45 10.82
C ILE A 130 0.27 -2.03 9.54
N LEU A 131 0.04 -1.20 8.52
CA LEU A 131 -0.48 -1.65 7.23
C LEU A 131 0.45 -2.68 6.57
N GLY A 132 1.75 -2.40 6.53
CA GLY A 132 2.75 -3.31 5.99
C GLY A 132 2.76 -4.67 6.70
N GLN A 133 2.66 -4.69 8.02
CA GLN A 133 2.60 -5.94 8.80
C GLN A 133 1.29 -6.71 8.58
N VAL A 134 0.15 -6.03 8.40
CA VAL A 134 -1.11 -6.71 8.02
C VAL A 134 -0.99 -7.38 6.65
N ILE A 135 -0.39 -6.70 5.67
CA ILE A 135 -0.14 -7.28 4.34
C ILE A 135 0.81 -8.47 4.44
N ASN A 136 1.87 -8.38 5.26
CA ASN A 136 2.81 -9.48 5.50
C ASN A 136 2.14 -10.69 6.17
N LEU A 137 1.23 -10.44 7.11
CA LEU A 137 0.44 -11.45 7.80
C LEU A 137 -0.45 -12.23 6.80
N LEU A 138 -0.93 -11.56 5.76
CA LEU A 138 -1.63 -12.16 4.62
C LEU A 138 -0.69 -12.77 3.57
N LYS A 139 0.64 -12.65 3.73
CA LYS A 139 1.67 -13.09 2.77
C LYS A 139 1.61 -12.32 1.43
N GLY A 140 1.28 -11.04 1.48
CA GLY A 140 1.29 -10.12 0.33
C GLY A 140 -0.09 -9.74 -0.21
N LEU A 141 -0.11 -8.78 -1.14
CA LEU A 141 -1.34 -8.19 -1.70
C LEU A 141 -2.24 -9.18 -2.45
N ASN A 142 -1.65 -10.22 -3.05
CA ASN A 142 -2.39 -11.28 -3.76
C ASN A 142 -3.43 -11.99 -2.87
N ASN A 143 -3.17 -12.06 -1.56
CA ASN A 143 -4.03 -12.76 -0.61
C ASN A 143 -4.95 -11.80 0.18
N CYS A 144 -4.90 -10.50 -0.10
CA CYS A 144 -5.73 -9.51 0.60
C CYS A 144 -7.22 -9.64 0.29
N LYS A 145 -7.59 -10.36 -0.78
CA LYS A 145 -8.97 -10.65 -1.17
C LYS A 145 -9.85 -11.13 0.00
N LEU A 146 -9.27 -11.86 0.96
CA LEU A 146 -9.99 -12.32 2.15
C LEU A 146 -10.54 -11.15 2.99
N LEU A 147 -9.73 -10.13 3.27
CA LEU A 147 -10.17 -8.95 4.02
C LEU A 147 -10.95 -7.95 3.17
N CYS A 148 -10.83 -8.08 1.84
CA CYS A 148 -11.62 -7.30 0.88
C CYS A 148 -12.98 -7.92 0.58
N ASP A 149 -13.34 -9.07 1.16
CA ASP A 149 -14.71 -9.56 1.15
C ASP A 149 -15.57 -8.70 2.09
N ARG A 150 -16.72 -8.22 1.60
CA ARG A 150 -17.60 -7.30 2.35
C ARG A 150 -18.08 -7.87 3.69
N LYS A 151 -18.40 -9.16 3.76
CA LYS A 151 -18.90 -9.79 4.99
C LYS A 151 -17.78 -9.96 5.99
N ILE A 152 -16.62 -10.42 5.54
CA ILE A 152 -15.42 -10.53 6.39
C ILE A 152 -15.01 -9.15 6.89
N TYR A 153 -14.95 -8.14 6.03
CA TYR A 153 -14.63 -6.77 6.39
C TYR A 153 -15.56 -6.24 7.50
N ASN A 154 -16.87 -6.41 7.32
CA ASN A 154 -17.88 -5.99 8.29
C ASN A 154 -17.78 -6.76 9.61
N PHE A 155 -17.55 -8.08 9.53
CA PHE A 155 -17.34 -8.93 10.70
C PHE A 155 -16.10 -8.48 11.49
N ILE A 156 -14.96 -8.28 10.82
CA ILE A 156 -13.70 -7.83 11.44
C ILE A 156 -13.89 -6.47 12.13
N ASN A 157 -14.53 -5.52 11.47
CA ASN A 157 -14.89 -4.25 12.10
C ASN A 157 -15.75 -4.47 13.35
N LYS A 158 -16.84 -5.25 13.24
CA LYS A 158 -17.78 -5.51 14.34
C LYS A 158 -17.13 -6.13 15.58
N ILE A 159 -16.16 -7.02 15.40
CA ILE A 159 -15.51 -7.72 16.53
C ILE A 159 -14.31 -6.96 17.09
N THR A 160 -13.83 -5.94 16.35
CA THR A 160 -12.76 -5.08 16.82
C THR A 160 -13.31 -4.16 17.90
N PRO A 161 -12.69 -4.10 19.09
CA PRO A 161 -13.01 -3.04 20.03
C PRO A 161 -12.71 -1.69 19.37
N HIS A 162 -13.75 -0.93 19.03
CA HIS A 162 -13.61 0.39 18.43
C HIS A 162 -13.27 1.40 19.51
N ASN A 163 -12.00 1.75 19.57
CA ASN A 163 -11.48 2.74 20.47
C ASN A 163 -11.21 4.00 19.67
N ARG A 164 -12.28 4.70 19.28
CA ARG A 164 -12.11 6.14 19.16
C ARG A 164 -11.65 6.58 20.53
N THR A 165 -10.39 7.00 20.67
CA THR A 165 -9.83 7.61 21.88
C THR A 165 -10.81 8.63 22.47
N GLU A 166 -11.48 9.37 21.58
CA GLU A 166 -12.59 10.27 21.88
C GLU A 166 -13.80 9.61 22.57
N SER A 167 -14.19 8.39 22.19
CA SER A 167 -15.27 7.61 22.80
C SER A 167 -14.90 7.07 24.18
N ILE A 168 -13.64 6.68 24.40
CA ILE A 168 -13.15 6.27 25.73
C ILE A 168 -13.07 7.47 26.66
N ILE A 169 -12.56 8.61 26.16
CA ILE A 169 -12.59 9.86 26.92
C ILE A 169 -14.06 10.20 27.24
N LYS A 170 -14.97 10.07 26.27
CA LYS A 170 -16.42 10.28 26.51
C LYS A 170 -17.04 9.31 27.51
N SER A 171 -16.66 8.03 27.51
CA SER A 171 -17.32 7.00 28.32
C SER A 171 -16.71 6.81 29.70
N HIS A 172 -15.39 6.99 29.85
CA HIS A 172 -14.66 6.67 31.08
C HIS A 172 -13.98 7.88 31.73
N LEU A 173 -13.78 8.98 30.99
CA LEU A 173 -13.12 10.19 31.49
C LEU A 173 -13.84 11.47 31.02
N PRO A 174 -15.16 11.61 31.25
CA PRO A 174 -15.96 12.71 30.69
C PRO A 174 -15.47 14.10 31.15
N GLU A 175 -14.84 14.18 32.33
CA GLU A 175 -14.23 15.39 32.88
C GLU A 175 -13.11 15.96 31.98
N LEU A 176 -12.41 15.09 31.24
CA LEU A 176 -11.36 15.49 30.30
C LEU A 176 -11.91 16.19 29.04
N LEU A 177 -13.19 16.00 28.70
CA LEU A 177 -13.82 16.69 27.57
C LEU A 177 -14.04 18.18 27.83
N ASN A 178 -14.20 18.54 29.10
CA ASN A 178 -14.39 19.93 29.55
C ASN A 178 -13.06 20.62 29.85
N SER A 179 -11.93 19.92 29.70
CA SER A 179 -10.61 20.47 29.91
C SER A 179 -10.22 21.42 28.77
N PRO A 180 -9.58 22.57 29.05
CA PRO A 180 -8.99 23.42 28.02
C PRO A 180 -7.87 22.72 27.23
N HIS A 181 -7.37 21.57 27.70
CA HIS A 181 -6.33 20.78 27.05
C HIS A 181 -6.83 19.50 26.36
N LYS A 182 -8.15 19.38 26.13
CA LYS A 182 -8.77 18.17 25.54
C LYS A 182 -8.08 17.67 24.26
N ASP A 183 -7.68 18.59 23.38
CA ASP A 183 -7.09 18.25 22.08
C ASP A 183 -5.67 17.70 22.23
N THR A 184 -4.90 18.24 23.18
CA THR A 184 -3.56 17.76 23.53
C THR A 184 -3.61 16.36 24.16
N ILE A 185 -4.58 16.11 25.03
CA ILE A 185 -4.75 14.82 25.71
C ILE A 185 -5.26 13.75 24.74
N ALA A 186 -6.22 14.09 23.88
CA ALA A 186 -6.67 13.21 22.81
C ALA A 186 -5.54 12.86 21.84
N SER A 187 -4.69 13.83 21.48
CA SER A 187 -3.48 13.59 20.67
C SER A 187 -2.49 12.65 21.37
N TYR A 188 -2.23 12.84 22.67
CA TYR A 188 -1.33 11.98 23.43
C TYR A 188 -1.84 10.54 23.57
N LEU A 189 -3.12 10.37 23.90
CA LEU A 189 -3.75 9.05 23.98
C LEU A 189 -3.80 8.37 22.60
N GLY A 190 -4.03 9.15 21.52
CA GLY A 190 -3.88 8.68 20.14
C GLY A 190 -2.49 8.13 19.87
N LYS A 191 -1.44 8.87 20.26
CA LYS A 191 -0.04 8.42 20.13
C LYS A 191 0.25 7.15 20.93
N LEU A 192 -0.24 7.03 22.17
CA LEU A 192 -0.08 5.82 23.00
C LEU A 192 -0.75 4.59 22.36
N ASN A 193 -1.93 4.78 21.79
CA ASN A 193 -2.61 3.72 21.04
C ASN A 193 -1.85 3.38 19.73
N ASP A 194 -1.30 4.42 19.07
CA ASP A 194 -0.54 4.27 17.84
C ASP A 194 0.78 3.51 18.02
N ILE A 195 1.40 3.58 19.20
CA ILE A 195 2.59 2.78 19.54
C ILE A 195 2.22 1.42 20.16
N GLY A 196 1.02 1.26 20.70
CA GLY A 196 0.48 0.00 21.20
C GLY A 196 0.58 -0.18 22.72
N ASP A 197 0.75 0.91 23.47
CA ASP A 197 0.88 0.90 24.93
C ASP A 197 -0.47 0.70 25.65
N VAL A 198 -1.58 0.78 24.91
CA VAL A 198 -2.94 0.52 25.43
C VAL A 198 -3.46 -0.80 24.84
N VAL A 199 -3.54 -1.83 25.68
CA VAL A 199 -4.08 -3.15 25.30
C VAL A 199 -5.55 -3.22 25.69
N ILE A 200 -6.42 -3.32 24.69
CA ILE A 200 -7.86 -3.35 24.89
C ILE A 200 -8.34 -4.79 24.81
N PRO A 201 -9.12 -5.27 25.79
CA PRO A 201 -9.59 -6.64 25.79
C PRO A 201 -10.41 -6.92 24.53
N SER A 202 -9.90 -7.83 23.70
CA SER A 202 -10.58 -8.28 22.50
C SER A 202 -11.80 -9.14 22.85
N LYS A 203 -12.85 -9.06 22.04
CA LYS A 203 -14.03 -9.92 22.19
C LYS A 203 -13.64 -11.38 21.94
N ILE A 204 -14.00 -12.26 22.87
CA ILE A 204 -13.84 -13.71 22.74
C ILE A 204 -15.10 -14.28 22.09
N LEU A 205 -14.94 -15.10 21.06
CA LEU A 205 -16.01 -15.61 20.21
C LEU A 205 -15.93 -17.13 20.09
N THR A 206 -17.08 -17.79 19.99
CA THR A 206 -17.15 -19.20 19.56
C THR A 206 -17.41 -19.29 18.07
N ILE A 207 -17.21 -20.46 17.46
CA ILE A 207 -17.50 -20.64 16.03
C ILE A 207 -19.00 -20.44 15.73
N GLU A 208 -19.88 -20.83 16.66
CA GLU A 208 -21.32 -20.60 16.58
C GLU A 208 -21.67 -19.11 16.52
N ASN A 209 -20.88 -18.24 17.16
CA ASN A 209 -21.05 -16.79 17.07
C ASN A 209 -20.52 -16.21 15.76
N ILE A 210 -19.52 -16.84 15.14
CA ILE A 210 -18.85 -16.32 13.94
C ILE A 210 -19.64 -16.70 12.68
N LEU A 211 -20.06 -17.96 12.55
CA LEU A 211 -20.65 -18.48 11.31
C LEU A 211 -21.82 -17.62 10.79
N PRO A 212 -22.79 -17.17 11.60
CA PRO A 212 -23.90 -16.36 11.10
C PRO A 212 -23.48 -15.02 10.47
N GLU A 213 -22.39 -14.43 10.95
CA GLU A 213 -21.92 -13.09 10.51
C GLU A 213 -21.21 -13.12 9.17
N ILE A 214 -20.51 -14.22 8.85
CA ILE A 214 -19.70 -14.36 7.63
C ILE A 214 -20.36 -15.23 6.56
N SER A 215 -21.47 -15.89 6.89
CA SER A 215 -22.14 -16.82 5.98
C SER A 215 -22.69 -16.12 4.75
N ASP A 216 -22.58 -16.79 3.60
CA ASP A 216 -23.15 -16.24 2.38
C ASP A 216 -24.67 -16.47 2.27
N ASN A 217 -25.45 -15.41 2.10
CA ASN A 217 -26.91 -15.51 1.97
C ASN A 217 -27.33 -15.87 0.54
N GLU A 218 -26.43 -15.71 -0.44
CA GLU A 218 -26.66 -16.10 -1.82
C GLU A 218 -26.59 -17.63 -2.01
N ILE A 219 -25.87 -18.34 -1.13
CA ILE A 219 -25.84 -19.80 -1.11
C ILE A 219 -27.16 -20.32 -0.53
N LYS A 220 -28.02 -20.88 -1.40
CA LYS A 220 -29.35 -21.39 -1.03
C LYS A 220 -29.29 -22.66 -0.18
N ASN A 221 -28.31 -23.54 -0.41
CA ASN A 221 -28.16 -24.77 0.35
C ASN A 221 -27.54 -24.48 1.73
N LYS A 222 -28.25 -24.85 2.81
CA LYS A 222 -27.81 -24.60 4.19
C LYS A 222 -26.49 -25.29 4.56
N GLU A 223 -26.26 -26.49 4.05
CA GLU A 223 -25.06 -27.28 4.34
C GLU A 223 -23.84 -26.68 3.64
N SER A 224 -23.95 -26.43 2.34
CA SER A 224 -22.88 -25.76 1.56
C SER A 224 -22.57 -24.36 2.09
N LYS A 225 -23.60 -23.62 2.56
CA LYS A 225 -23.43 -22.30 3.19
C LYS A 225 -22.61 -22.39 4.49
N LYS A 226 -22.88 -23.41 5.30
CA LYS A 226 -22.15 -23.65 6.55
C LYS A 226 -20.70 -24.05 6.25
N GLU A 227 -20.48 -24.90 5.26
CA GLU A 227 -19.13 -25.31 4.82
C GLU A 227 -18.30 -24.12 4.32
N ASP A 228 -18.85 -23.27 3.45
CA ASP A 228 -18.20 -22.03 2.99
C ASP A 228 -17.82 -21.11 4.16
N ALA A 229 -18.74 -20.90 5.10
CA ALA A 229 -18.47 -20.09 6.28
C ALA A 229 -17.35 -20.68 7.14
N ILE A 230 -17.34 -21.99 7.38
CA ILE A 230 -16.25 -22.68 8.11
C ILE A 230 -14.92 -22.50 7.39
N LEU A 231 -14.89 -22.63 6.06
CA LEU A 231 -13.68 -22.40 5.26
C LEU A 231 -13.15 -20.98 5.42
N LYS A 232 -14.02 -19.96 5.42
CA LYS A 232 -13.65 -18.56 5.69
C LYS A 232 -13.07 -18.37 7.10
N VAL A 233 -13.67 -18.96 8.15
CA VAL A 233 -13.08 -18.93 9.51
C VAL A 233 -11.70 -19.57 9.53
N GLN A 234 -11.56 -20.74 8.87
CA GLN A 234 -10.28 -21.44 8.79
C GLN A 234 -9.23 -20.59 8.06
N GLN A 235 -9.60 -19.87 7.00
CA GLN A 235 -8.72 -18.92 6.32
C GLN A 235 -8.32 -17.75 7.22
N LEU A 236 -9.25 -17.17 7.97
CA LEU A 236 -8.95 -16.11 8.94
C LEU A 236 -7.98 -16.59 10.04
N TYR A 237 -8.17 -17.81 10.53
CA TYR A 237 -7.26 -18.43 11.49
C TYR A 237 -5.88 -18.75 10.89
N ASN A 238 -5.83 -19.37 9.71
CA ASN A 238 -4.58 -19.73 9.04
C ASN A 238 -3.71 -18.51 8.72
N ASN A 239 -4.34 -17.38 8.42
CA ASN A 239 -3.66 -16.11 8.20
C ASN A 239 -3.36 -15.36 9.49
N LYS A 240 -3.70 -15.87 10.69
CA LYS A 240 -3.59 -15.17 11.99
C LYS A 240 -4.39 -13.88 12.09
N ILE A 241 -5.46 -13.75 11.32
CA ILE A 241 -6.43 -12.67 11.52
C ILE A 241 -7.24 -12.94 12.79
N LEU A 242 -7.65 -14.20 12.97
CA LEU A 242 -8.20 -14.72 14.21
C LEU A 242 -7.15 -15.60 14.90
N LEU A 243 -7.07 -15.47 16.22
CA LEU A 243 -6.23 -16.30 17.09
C LEU A 243 -7.14 -17.31 17.80
N ARG A 244 -6.72 -18.57 17.85
CA ARG A 244 -7.45 -19.69 18.46
C ARG A 244 -6.93 -19.94 19.88
N GLY A 245 -7.83 -20.14 20.82
CA GLY A 245 -7.51 -20.29 22.23
C GLY A 245 -8.59 -21.04 23.01
N LYS A 246 -8.32 -21.27 24.29
CA LYS A 246 -9.32 -21.69 25.28
C LYS A 246 -9.67 -20.50 26.16
N ASN A 247 -10.93 -20.42 26.58
CA ASN A 247 -11.42 -19.40 27.49
C ASN A 247 -11.99 -20.07 28.74
N PHE A 248 -11.60 -19.59 29.91
CA PHE A 248 -12.01 -20.10 31.21
C PHE A 248 -12.41 -18.95 32.12
N THR A 249 -13.33 -19.19 33.05
CA THR A 249 -13.61 -18.27 34.15
C THR A 249 -12.92 -18.80 35.39
N CYS A 250 -12.07 -17.99 36.03
CA CYS A 250 -11.45 -18.37 37.29
C CYS A 250 -12.53 -18.51 38.37
N GLU A 251 -12.61 -19.68 39.01
CA GLU A 251 -13.63 -19.95 40.04
C GLU A 251 -13.36 -19.18 41.35
N HIS A 252 -12.13 -18.67 41.55
CA HIS A 252 -11.74 -17.96 42.76
C HIS A 252 -11.91 -16.45 42.69
N CYS A 253 -11.70 -15.84 41.52
CA CYS A 253 -11.76 -14.38 41.34
C CYS A 253 -12.66 -13.94 40.20
N THR A 254 -13.35 -14.86 39.53
CA THR A 254 -14.24 -14.63 38.37
C THR A 254 -13.58 -14.01 37.14
N ALA A 255 -12.25 -13.89 37.13
CA ALA A 255 -11.51 -13.37 35.97
C ALA A 255 -11.68 -14.28 34.75
N SER A 256 -11.96 -13.69 33.59
CA SER A 256 -11.95 -14.40 32.30
C SER A 256 -10.51 -14.56 31.84
N LEU A 257 -10.05 -15.80 31.74
CA LEU A 257 -8.69 -16.18 31.34
C LEU A 257 -8.73 -16.76 29.93
N TRP A 258 -7.97 -16.16 29.02
CA TRP A 258 -7.80 -16.68 27.67
C TRP A 258 -6.38 -17.19 27.48
N PHE A 259 -6.25 -18.43 27.03
CA PHE A 259 -4.97 -19.07 26.73
C PHE A 259 -4.88 -19.34 25.23
N ALA A 260 -3.82 -18.83 24.61
CA ALA A 260 -3.53 -19.12 23.22
C ALA A 260 -3.24 -20.62 23.06
N LEU A 261 -3.78 -21.25 22.03
CA LEU A 261 -3.35 -22.59 21.63
C LEU A 261 -2.10 -22.52 20.72
N GLU A 262 -1.31 -21.46 20.84
CA GLU A 262 -0.20 -21.12 19.95
C GLU A 262 1.02 -22.05 20.07
N ASP A 263 0.98 -23.02 21.00
CA ASP A 263 2.03 -24.02 21.23
C ASP A 263 1.82 -25.35 20.47
N PHE A 264 0.68 -25.55 19.79
CA PHE A 264 0.57 -26.63 18.81
C PHE A 264 1.20 -26.16 17.50
N SER A 265 2.34 -26.72 17.14
CA SER A 265 3.04 -26.44 15.87
C SER A 265 2.03 -26.38 14.71
N ARG A 266 2.04 -25.29 13.93
CA ARG A 266 1.02 -25.04 12.88
C ARG A 266 0.92 -26.16 11.85
N ILE A 267 2.04 -26.84 11.66
CA ILE A 267 2.11 -28.16 11.05
C ILE A 267 2.42 -29.08 12.21
N ASN A 268 1.41 -29.78 12.71
CA ASN A 268 1.66 -30.86 13.64
C ASN A 268 2.14 -32.05 12.83
N TYR A 269 2.80 -32.99 13.46
CA TYR A 269 3.14 -34.24 12.82
C TYR A 269 2.41 -35.36 13.54
N CYS A 270 1.87 -36.30 12.77
CA CYS A 270 1.35 -37.53 13.33
C CYS A 270 2.49 -38.22 14.11
N ASN A 271 2.27 -38.50 15.39
CA ASN A 271 3.23 -39.23 16.22
C ASN A 271 3.51 -40.65 15.69
N GLU A 272 2.55 -41.23 14.94
CA GLU A 272 2.69 -42.56 14.36
C GLU A 272 3.40 -42.55 12.99
N CYS A 273 2.92 -41.74 12.04
CA CYS A 273 3.41 -41.81 10.65
C CYS A 273 4.31 -40.64 10.24
N GLY A 274 4.51 -39.65 11.11
CA GLY A 274 5.35 -38.47 10.83
C GLY A 274 4.80 -37.53 9.76
N ASN A 275 3.60 -37.77 9.21
CA ASN A 275 2.98 -36.88 8.24
C ASN A 275 2.47 -35.60 8.89
N SER A 276 2.51 -34.49 8.14
CA SER A 276 1.93 -33.22 8.57
C SER A 276 0.42 -33.31 8.78
N ILE A 277 -0.06 -32.92 9.96
CA ILE A 277 -1.47 -32.79 10.34
C ILE A 277 -1.78 -31.31 10.64
N ASN A 278 -2.81 -30.79 9.98
CA ASN A 278 -3.45 -29.54 10.37
C ASN A 278 -4.66 -29.87 11.25
N ILE A 279 -4.70 -29.36 12.49
CA ILE A 279 -5.84 -29.58 13.39
C ILE A 279 -6.96 -28.62 12.97
N PRO A 280 -8.08 -29.10 12.41
CA PRO A 280 -9.15 -28.22 11.92
C PRO A 280 -9.87 -27.54 13.09
N ILE A 281 -10.53 -26.40 12.82
CA ILE A 281 -11.36 -25.69 13.80
C ILE A 281 -12.67 -26.44 14.12
N THR A 282 -13.12 -27.29 13.20
CA THR A 282 -14.28 -28.18 13.35
C THR A 282 -13.95 -29.60 12.90
N THR A 283 -14.50 -30.61 13.57
CA THR A 283 -14.46 -32.02 13.15
C THR A 283 -15.88 -32.47 12.82
N SER A 284 -16.10 -32.99 11.60
CA SER A 284 -17.43 -33.39 11.11
C SER A 284 -18.51 -32.30 11.30
N ASN A 285 -18.15 -31.04 10.99
CA ASN A 285 -19.02 -29.86 11.14
C ASN A 285 -19.52 -29.57 12.56
N LYS A 286 -18.85 -30.14 13.59
CA LYS A 286 -19.05 -29.85 15.01
C LYS A 286 -17.87 -29.06 15.57
N SER A 287 -18.18 -28.13 16.47
CA SER A 287 -17.19 -27.30 17.17
C SER A 287 -16.28 -28.15 18.05
N THR A 288 -15.00 -27.77 18.09
CA THR A 288 -13.98 -28.35 18.96
C THR A 288 -13.99 -27.73 20.37
N GLY A 289 -14.96 -26.85 20.66
CA GLY A 289 -15.05 -26.10 21.92
C GLY A 289 -13.98 -25.02 22.05
N ASP A 290 -13.40 -24.59 20.93
CA ASP A 290 -12.38 -23.54 20.89
C ASP A 290 -12.99 -22.16 20.74
N HIS A 291 -12.24 -21.19 21.24
CA HIS A 291 -12.59 -19.79 21.22
C HIS A 291 -11.62 -19.02 20.33
N PHE A 292 -12.11 -17.92 19.77
CA PHE A 292 -11.39 -17.07 18.85
C PHE A 292 -11.37 -15.63 19.36
N LYS A 293 -10.25 -14.95 19.15
CA LYS A 293 -10.15 -13.49 19.32
C LYS A 293 -9.47 -12.87 18.11
N ILE A 294 -9.73 -11.62 17.84
CA ILE A 294 -9.02 -10.89 16.79
C ILE A 294 -7.55 -10.70 17.17
N ASN A 295 -6.66 -10.77 16.18
CA ASN A 295 -5.26 -10.44 16.37
C ASN A 295 -5.11 -8.93 16.67
N HIS A 296 -4.32 -8.59 17.69
CA HIS A 296 -4.09 -7.20 18.10
C HIS A 296 -3.56 -6.30 16.98
N LEU A 297 -2.71 -6.82 16.08
CA LEU A 297 -2.23 -6.06 14.93
C LEU A 297 -3.39 -5.68 14.00
N VAL A 298 -4.31 -6.61 13.73
CA VAL A 298 -5.48 -6.37 12.90
C VAL A 298 -6.44 -5.41 13.60
N SER A 299 -6.63 -5.57 14.91
CA SER A 299 -7.44 -4.65 15.72
C SER A 299 -6.91 -3.22 15.63
N ARG A 300 -5.59 -3.01 15.72
CA ARG A 300 -4.96 -1.68 15.55
C ARG A 300 -5.14 -1.13 14.15
N ALA A 301 -5.00 -1.98 13.13
CA ALA A 301 -5.20 -1.58 11.75
C ALA A 301 -6.66 -1.11 11.49
N VAL A 302 -7.65 -1.80 12.07
CA VAL A 302 -9.06 -1.38 12.02
C VAL A 302 -9.24 -0.02 12.67
N ASP A 303 -8.73 0.13 13.90
CA ASP A 303 -8.91 1.32 14.73
C ASP A 303 -8.29 2.58 14.08
N GLN A 304 -7.14 2.40 13.42
CA GLN A 304 -6.45 3.46 12.67
C GLN A 304 -6.96 3.64 11.23
N GLY A 305 -8.07 3.00 10.85
CA GLY A 305 -8.67 3.12 9.51
C GLY A 305 -7.88 2.46 8.37
N GLN A 306 -6.83 1.70 8.67
CA GLN A 306 -5.93 1.09 7.68
C GLN A 306 -6.59 0.00 6.83
N LEU A 307 -7.69 -0.56 7.31
CA LEU A 307 -8.53 -1.48 6.53
C LEU A 307 -9.13 -0.80 5.28
N ALA A 308 -9.50 0.48 5.36
CA ALA A 308 -9.99 1.23 4.20
C ALA A 308 -8.85 1.49 3.19
N THR A 309 -7.67 1.86 3.70
CA THR A 309 -6.45 2.00 2.88
C THR A 309 -6.08 0.68 2.20
N LEU A 310 -6.20 -0.46 2.89
CA LEU A 310 -5.97 -1.78 2.32
C LEU A 310 -6.95 -2.11 1.19
N LEU A 311 -8.23 -1.78 1.34
CA LEU A 311 -9.23 -1.93 0.27
C LEU A 311 -8.84 -1.12 -0.97
N LEU A 312 -8.42 0.14 -0.80
CA LEU A 312 -7.97 0.96 -1.91
C LEU A 312 -6.72 0.36 -2.59
N ILE A 313 -5.72 -0.07 -1.83
CA ILE A 313 -4.50 -0.67 -2.40
C ILE A 313 -4.85 -1.96 -3.14
N HIS A 314 -5.76 -2.79 -2.61
CA HIS A 314 -6.23 -3.99 -3.30
C HIS A 314 -6.99 -3.64 -4.59
N TYR A 315 -7.85 -2.63 -4.55
CA TYR A 315 -8.54 -2.11 -5.73
C TYR A 315 -7.53 -1.66 -6.79
N LEU A 316 -6.52 -0.88 -6.43
CA LEU A 316 -5.45 -0.44 -7.32
C LEU A 316 -4.65 -1.64 -7.87
N TYR A 317 -4.39 -2.66 -7.03
CA TYR A 317 -3.69 -3.88 -7.43
C TYR A 317 -4.51 -4.72 -8.41
N SER A 318 -5.85 -4.65 -8.37
CA SER A 318 -6.67 -5.30 -9.39
C SER A 318 -6.59 -4.65 -10.77
N GLN A 319 -6.10 -3.40 -10.85
CA GLN A 319 -5.92 -2.66 -12.11
C GLN A 319 -4.67 -3.12 -12.87
N SER A 320 -3.63 -3.60 -12.19
CA SER A 320 -2.37 -4.04 -12.79
C SER A 320 -1.64 -5.01 -11.86
N THR A 321 -0.98 -6.02 -12.42
CA THR A 321 -0.21 -7.04 -11.66
C THR A 321 0.98 -6.48 -10.89
N SER A 322 1.37 -5.21 -11.12
CA SER A 322 2.36 -4.50 -10.33
C SER A 322 1.98 -3.03 -10.20
N ILE A 323 1.76 -2.58 -8.95
CA ILE A 323 1.48 -1.18 -8.62
C ILE A 323 2.47 -0.70 -7.56
N PRO A 324 3.52 0.04 -7.93
CA PRO A 324 4.38 0.68 -6.95
C PRO A 324 3.58 1.72 -6.14
N TYR A 325 3.65 1.67 -4.82
CA TYR A 325 3.00 2.63 -3.93
C TYR A 325 3.78 2.88 -2.64
N ILE A 326 3.49 4.00 -1.98
CA ILE A 326 3.78 4.26 -0.57
C ILE A 326 2.48 4.60 0.15
N ALA A 327 2.42 4.38 1.47
CA ALA A 327 1.20 4.62 2.24
C ALA A 327 1.46 5.18 3.65
N ASN A 328 0.58 6.09 4.10
CA ASN A 328 0.60 6.78 5.39
C ASN A 328 1.89 7.57 5.66
N TYR A 329 2.32 8.38 4.70
CA TYR A 329 3.49 9.23 4.85
C TYR A 329 3.11 10.64 5.27
N GLU A 330 3.92 11.28 6.09
CA GLU A 330 3.81 12.71 6.42
C GLU A 330 4.71 13.53 5.51
N ILE A 331 4.23 14.68 5.07
CA ILE A 331 4.97 15.67 4.28
C ILE A 331 5.38 16.82 5.22
N TYR A 332 6.67 17.08 5.28
CA TYR A 332 7.24 18.19 6.03
C TYR A 332 7.80 19.25 5.11
N ASP A 333 7.50 20.51 5.42
CA ASP A 333 8.22 21.69 4.95
C ASP A 333 9.19 22.08 6.06
N ASP A 334 10.48 21.79 5.86
CA ASP A 334 11.50 21.74 6.91
C ASP A 334 11.07 20.90 8.13
N SER A 335 10.67 21.56 9.22
CA SER A 335 10.21 20.92 10.47
C SER A 335 8.69 21.00 10.66
N LYS A 336 7.96 21.68 9.78
CA LYS A 336 6.51 21.88 9.90
C LYS A 336 5.76 20.80 9.12
N LEU A 337 4.86 20.10 9.81
CA LEU A 337 3.94 19.18 9.15
C LEU A 337 3.02 19.98 8.22
N LEU A 338 3.07 19.65 6.93
CA LEU A 338 2.30 20.30 5.88
C LEU A 338 1.00 19.55 5.62
N SER A 339 1.09 18.23 5.43
CA SER A 339 -0.03 17.36 5.10
C SER A 339 0.39 15.89 5.21
N ASP A 340 -0.59 14.99 5.10
CA ASP A 340 -0.41 13.54 5.14
C ASP A 340 -0.78 12.96 3.76
N ILE A 341 -0.11 11.87 3.38
CA ILE A 341 -0.38 11.08 2.18
C ILE A 341 -0.87 9.72 2.64
N ASP A 342 -2.16 9.44 2.45
CA ASP A 342 -2.69 8.11 2.71
C ASP A 342 -2.10 7.08 1.75
N VAL A 343 -2.14 7.35 0.44
CA VAL A 343 -1.46 6.54 -0.59
C VAL A 343 -0.92 7.43 -1.70
N CYS A 344 0.34 7.21 -2.09
CA CYS A 344 0.84 7.68 -3.40
C CYS A 344 1.14 6.46 -4.24
N VAL A 345 0.60 6.40 -5.44
CA VAL A 345 0.64 5.20 -6.30
C VAL A 345 1.08 5.55 -7.71
N LYS A 346 1.72 4.60 -8.37
CA LYS A 346 2.02 4.64 -9.78
C LYS A 346 1.16 3.62 -10.54
N LEU A 347 0.38 4.10 -11.50
CA LEU A 347 -0.44 3.28 -12.38
C LEU A 347 0.06 3.42 -13.83
N GLY A 348 0.79 2.42 -14.32
CA GLY A 348 1.55 2.55 -15.56
C GLY A 348 2.59 3.68 -15.45
N ASN A 349 2.44 4.73 -16.26
CA ASN A 349 3.32 5.92 -16.24
C ASN A 349 2.67 7.14 -15.56
N LYS A 350 1.54 6.93 -14.87
CA LYS A 350 0.75 7.99 -14.23
C LYS A 350 1.00 7.99 -12.72
N LEU A 351 1.28 9.16 -12.14
CA LEU A 351 1.43 9.33 -10.70
C LEU A 351 0.12 9.80 -10.07
N GLY A 352 -0.34 9.10 -9.04
CA GLY A 352 -1.56 9.44 -8.31
C GLY A 352 -1.31 9.72 -6.84
N LEU A 353 -2.07 10.67 -6.29
CA LEU A 353 -2.25 10.80 -4.85
C LEU A 353 -3.65 10.36 -4.47
N CYS A 354 -3.75 9.66 -3.35
CA CYS A 354 -5.01 9.15 -2.86
C CYS A 354 -5.22 9.52 -1.40
N GLU A 355 -6.48 9.82 -1.08
CA GLU A 355 -6.99 10.03 0.27
C GLU A 355 -8.08 8.98 0.53
N CYS A 356 -8.05 8.39 1.72
CA CYS A 356 -8.91 7.29 2.13
C CYS A 356 -9.75 7.70 3.34
N LYS A 357 -11.05 7.44 3.29
CA LYS A 357 -11.96 7.57 4.43
C LYS A 357 -12.73 6.27 4.63
N SER A 358 -13.17 6.04 5.86
CA SER A 358 -14.14 5.00 6.13
C SER A 358 -15.55 5.51 5.77
N LYS A 359 -16.48 5.63 6.73
CA LYS A 359 -17.87 6.06 6.49
C LYS A 359 -18.05 7.58 6.59
N GLN A 360 -17.14 8.35 6.01
CA GLN A 360 -17.18 9.81 6.03
C GLN A 360 -16.85 10.37 4.65
N SER A 361 -17.44 11.51 4.31
CA SER A 361 -17.06 12.28 3.13
C SER A 361 -15.78 13.08 3.41
N PHE A 362 -15.17 13.60 2.34
CA PHE A 362 -13.96 14.42 2.44
C PHE A 362 -14.34 15.88 2.64
N SER A 363 -13.69 16.56 3.59
CA SER A 363 -13.88 17.99 3.76
C SER A 363 -13.26 18.79 2.62
N GLU A 364 -13.79 19.98 2.36
CA GLU A 364 -13.26 20.91 1.35
C GLU A 364 -11.77 21.23 1.58
N LYS A 365 -11.39 21.44 2.84
CA LYS A 365 -9.99 21.67 3.25
C LYS A 365 -9.07 20.52 2.83
N GLN A 366 -9.49 19.27 3.04
CA GLN A 366 -8.69 18.11 2.64
C GLN A 366 -8.56 17.99 1.12
N ILE A 367 -9.65 18.25 0.38
CA ILE A 367 -9.60 18.27 -1.08
C ILE A 367 -8.61 19.34 -1.56
N ASP A 368 -8.64 20.52 -0.95
CA ASP A 368 -7.73 21.62 -1.29
C ASP A 368 -6.26 21.30 -0.98
N GLU A 369 -5.99 20.71 0.18
CA GLU A 369 -4.64 20.26 0.55
C GLU A 369 -4.13 19.20 -0.42
N LEU A 370 -4.95 18.20 -0.76
CA LEU A 370 -4.59 17.14 -1.69
C LEU A 370 -4.32 17.67 -3.10
N VAL A 371 -5.16 18.60 -3.59
CA VAL A 371 -4.96 19.27 -4.88
C VAL A 371 -3.68 20.12 -4.88
N PHE A 372 -3.41 20.82 -3.78
CA PHE A 372 -2.18 21.60 -3.64
C PHE A 372 -0.93 20.72 -3.73
N ILE A 373 -0.89 19.60 -2.99
CA ILE A 373 0.23 18.66 -3.05
C ILE A 373 0.33 18.02 -4.44
N ALA A 374 -0.78 17.58 -5.02
CA ALA A 374 -0.83 16.99 -6.36
C ALA A 374 -0.22 17.92 -7.41
N ASN A 375 -0.52 19.22 -7.36
CA ASN A 375 0.07 20.21 -8.25
C ASN A 375 1.57 20.40 -8.01
N LYS A 376 2.03 20.41 -6.74
CA LYS A 376 3.45 20.55 -6.38
C LYS A 376 4.30 19.38 -6.89
N ILE A 377 3.78 18.16 -6.84
CA ILE A 377 4.49 16.97 -7.31
C ILE A 377 4.17 16.59 -8.77
N ASN A 378 3.35 17.40 -9.46
CA ASN A 378 2.92 17.19 -10.84
C ASN A 378 2.24 15.82 -11.06
N CYS A 379 1.29 15.50 -10.20
CA CYS A 379 0.45 14.31 -10.31
C CYS A 379 -0.38 14.31 -11.60
N ASP A 380 -0.67 13.10 -12.08
CA ASP A 380 -1.55 12.87 -13.22
C ASP A 380 -3.01 12.68 -12.82
N PHE A 381 -3.29 12.27 -11.58
CA PHE A 381 -4.64 12.06 -11.08
C PHE A 381 -4.70 12.14 -9.55
N ILE A 382 -5.91 12.32 -9.04
CA ILE A 382 -6.24 12.22 -7.62
C ILE A 382 -7.28 11.12 -7.45
N LEU A 383 -7.24 10.39 -6.33
CA LEU A 383 -8.25 9.39 -5.99
C LEU A 383 -8.75 9.59 -4.55
N LEU A 384 -10.05 9.81 -4.41
CA LEU A 384 -10.76 9.89 -3.14
C LEU A 384 -11.52 8.58 -2.93
N SER A 385 -11.13 7.79 -1.93
CA SER A 385 -11.74 6.47 -1.65
C SER A 385 -12.50 6.45 -0.33
N CYS A 386 -13.76 6.04 -0.34
CA CYS A 386 -14.57 5.97 0.87
C CYS A 386 -15.57 4.82 0.89
N LEU A 387 -16.07 4.50 2.09
CA LEU A 387 -17.10 3.47 2.31
C LEU A 387 -18.53 4.06 2.36
N LEU A 388 -18.73 5.22 1.74
CA LEU A 388 -20.06 5.76 1.49
C LEU A 388 -20.61 5.20 0.17
N SER A 389 -21.93 5.12 0.06
CA SER A 389 -22.59 4.77 -1.19
C SER A 389 -22.46 5.92 -2.20
N LYS A 390 -22.45 5.60 -3.49
CA LYS A 390 -22.50 6.59 -4.59
C LYS A 390 -23.68 7.57 -4.52
N ASN A 391 -24.77 7.19 -3.83
CA ASN A 391 -25.96 8.01 -3.67
C ASN A 391 -25.94 8.88 -2.40
N ASP A 392 -24.85 8.85 -1.62
CA ASP A 392 -24.73 9.64 -0.39
C ASP A 392 -24.60 11.14 -0.70
N ASP A 393 -25.29 11.98 0.07
CA ASP A 393 -25.29 13.44 -0.11
C ASP A 393 -23.88 14.04 0.02
N GLY A 394 -23.03 13.46 0.88
CA GLY A 394 -21.63 13.87 1.03
C GLY A 394 -20.83 13.68 -0.24
N ILE A 395 -21.10 12.62 -1.01
CA ILE A 395 -20.45 12.37 -2.30
C ILE A 395 -20.89 13.40 -3.33
N SER A 396 -22.20 13.69 -3.38
CA SER A 396 -22.75 14.71 -4.28
C SER A 396 -22.14 16.09 -4.01
N ARG A 397 -22.01 16.50 -2.74
CA ARG A 397 -21.35 17.76 -2.34
C ARG A 397 -19.89 17.80 -2.78
N ASN A 398 -19.15 16.71 -2.60
CA ASN A 398 -17.75 16.63 -3.00
C ASN A 398 -17.58 16.75 -4.52
N ILE A 399 -18.44 16.10 -5.30
CA ILE A 399 -18.47 16.24 -6.76
C ILE A 399 -18.68 17.70 -7.16
N ASP A 400 -19.67 18.38 -6.59
CA ASP A 400 -19.98 19.76 -6.93
C ASP A 400 -18.85 20.71 -6.53
N TYR A 401 -18.20 20.46 -5.39
CA TYR A 401 -17.02 21.21 -4.96
C TYR A 401 -15.85 21.07 -5.95
N ILE A 402 -15.52 19.84 -6.34
CA ILE A 402 -14.43 19.54 -7.30
C ILE A 402 -14.74 20.17 -8.67
N LYS A 403 -15.99 20.13 -9.13
CA LYS A 403 -16.42 20.83 -10.37
C LYS A 403 -16.14 22.32 -10.30
N LYS A 404 -16.48 22.98 -9.18
CA LYS A 404 -16.26 24.42 -8.99
C LYS A 404 -14.77 24.80 -9.00
N LYS A 405 -13.88 23.91 -8.53
CA LYS A 405 -12.43 24.13 -8.52
C LYS A 405 -11.77 24.03 -9.91
N ASN A 406 -12.48 23.48 -10.90
CA ASN A 406 -12.01 23.37 -12.29
C ASN A 406 -10.63 22.68 -12.41
N ILE A 407 -10.46 21.57 -11.68
CA ILE A 407 -9.21 20.82 -11.63
C ILE A 407 -8.92 20.18 -12.99
N ASN A 408 -7.69 20.36 -13.49
CA ASN A 408 -7.26 19.99 -14.84
C ASN A 408 -6.77 18.53 -14.97
N ILE A 409 -6.79 17.78 -13.88
CA ILE A 409 -6.51 16.34 -13.83
C ILE A 409 -7.76 15.59 -13.38
N PRO A 410 -7.91 14.29 -13.71
CA PRO A 410 -9.01 13.48 -13.22
C PRO A 410 -8.93 13.31 -11.70
N VAL A 411 -10.08 13.47 -11.04
CA VAL A 411 -10.28 13.23 -9.61
C VAL A 411 -11.29 12.10 -9.48
N PHE A 412 -10.79 10.88 -9.28
CA PHE A 412 -11.63 9.70 -9.10
C PHE A 412 -12.25 9.68 -7.71
N ILE A 413 -13.54 9.37 -7.63
CA ILE A 413 -14.25 9.15 -6.38
C ILE A 413 -14.69 7.69 -6.40
N ILE A 414 -14.03 6.87 -5.59
CA ILE A 414 -14.27 5.43 -5.47
C ILE A 414 -15.11 5.19 -4.22
N THR A 415 -16.30 4.61 -4.42
CA THR A 415 -17.28 4.39 -3.35
C THR A 415 -17.27 2.96 -2.84
N ASP A 416 -18.08 2.70 -1.82
CA ASP A 416 -18.25 1.38 -1.20
C ASP A 416 -18.61 0.30 -2.23
N GLU A 417 -19.50 0.61 -3.19
CA GLU A 417 -19.91 -0.35 -4.21
C GLU A 417 -18.73 -0.82 -5.07
N GLU A 418 -17.85 0.11 -5.43
CA GLU A 418 -16.71 -0.15 -6.31
C GLU A 418 -15.57 -0.86 -5.56
N LEU A 419 -15.27 -0.45 -4.32
CA LEU A 419 -14.21 -1.08 -3.50
C LEU A 419 -14.45 -2.56 -3.22
N PHE A 420 -15.72 -2.96 -3.13
CA PHE A 420 -16.13 -4.35 -2.93
C PHE A 420 -16.59 -5.06 -4.21
N SER A 421 -16.46 -4.41 -5.37
CA SER A 421 -16.88 -5.00 -6.64
C SER A 421 -16.00 -6.21 -6.99
N PRO A 422 -16.58 -7.35 -7.40
CA PRO A 422 -15.80 -8.49 -7.90
C PRO A 422 -15.16 -8.19 -9.27
N THR A 423 -15.70 -7.20 -9.99
CA THR A 423 -15.23 -6.75 -11.30
C THR A 423 -15.10 -5.22 -11.29
N PRO A 424 -14.06 -4.68 -10.63
CA PRO A 424 -13.85 -3.25 -10.56
C PRO A 424 -13.65 -2.67 -11.96
N LYS A 425 -14.16 -1.46 -12.17
CA LYS A 425 -13.94 -0.66 -13.37
C LYS A 425 -12.46 -0.38 -13.54
N ARG A 426 -12.04 -0.38 -14.81
CA ARG A 426 -10.65 -0.11 -15.18
C ARG A 426 -10.40 1.40 -15.19
N LEU A 427 -9.48 1.89 -14.37
CA LEU A 427 -9.10 3.31 -14.34
C LEU A 427 -8.43 3.76 -15.65
N TYR A 428 -7.72 2.85 -16.32
CA TYR A 428 -6.93 3.15 -17.52
C TYR A 428 -7.75 3.78 -18.67
N SER A 429 -9.02 3.40 -18.82
CA SER A 429 -9.88 3.98 -19.87
C SER A 429 -10.11 5.48 -19.71
N TYR A 430 -10.00 6.00 -18.49
CA TYR A 430 -10.15 7.43 -18.21
C TYR A 430 -8.87 8.23 -18.46
N PHE A 431 -7.73 7.57 -18.69
CA PHE A 431 -6.49 8.23 -19.09
C PHE A 431 -6.34 8.35 -20.61
N GLU A 432 -7.24 7.74 -21.37
CA GLU A 432 -7.27 7.85 -22.82
C GLU A 432 -7.84 9.22 -23.25
N VAL A 433 -7.42 9.69 -24.43
CA VAL A 433 -7.98 10.91 -25.02
C VAL A 433 -9.39 10.60 -25.49
N ASN A 434 -10.36 11.38 -25.03
CA ASN A 434 -11.71 11.25 -25.57
C ASN A 434 -11.71 11.69 -27.04
N HIS A 435 -11.87 10.74 -27.96
CA HIS A 435 -11.81 10.98 -29.40
C HIS A 435 -12.83 12.02 -29.91
N ARG A 436 -13.94 12.26 -29.19
CA ARG A 436 -14.95 13.25 -29.59
C ARG A 436 -14.59 14.68 -29.17
N THR A 437 -13.95 14.84 -28.00
CA THR A 437 -13.61 16.17 -27.46
C THR A 437 -12.13 16.52 -27.65
N ASN A 438 -11.32 15.54 -28.06
CA ASN A 438 -9.86 15.59 -28.13
C ASN A 438 -9.20 16.07 -26.82
N LYS A 439 -9.82 15.75 -25.68
CA LYS A 439 -9.37 16.12 -24.34
C LYS A 439 -9.26 14.89 -23.45
N PHE A 440 -8.33 14.93 -22.51
CA PHE A 440 -8.29 13.99 -21.39
C PHE A 440 -9.47 14.26 -20.45
N HIS A 441 -9.87 13.24 -19.69
CA HIS A 441 -10.80 13.45 -18.59
C HIS A 441 -10.17 14.35 -17.51
N SER A 442 -10.94 15.29 -16.98
CA SER A 442 -10.54 16.21 -15.91
C SER A 442 -11.70 16.47 -14.96
N GLY A 443 -11.39 16.84 -13.71
CA GLY A 443 -12.40 17.06 -12.68
C GLY A 443 -12.96 15.74 -12.10
N PRO A 444 -14.14 15.77 -11.46
CA PRO A 444 -14.63 14.63 -10.71
C PRO A 444 -15.16 13.51 -11.61
N ILE A 445 -14.75 12.28 -11.30
CA ILE A 445 -15.21 11.04 -11.96
C ILE A 445 -15.68 10.10 -10.86
N LEU A 446 -16.99 9.92 -10.75
CA LEU A 446 -17.58 8.94 -9.84
C LEU A 446 -17.50 7.54 -10.47
N ILE A 447 -16.89 6.61 -9.75
CA ILE A 447 -16.69 5.23 -10.21
C ILE A 447 -17.59 4.31 -9.42
#